data_AF-A0A5B0KZ18-F1
#
_entry.id   AF-A0A5B0KZ18-F1
#
_cell.length_a   1.000
_cell.length_b   1.000
_cell.length_c   1.000
_cell.angle_alpha   90.00
_cell.angle_beta   90.00
_cell.angle_gamma   90.00
#
_symmetry.space_group_name_H-M   'P 1'
#
loop_
_entity.id
_entity.type
_entity.pdbx_description
1 polymer ?
#
loop_
_entity_poly.entity_id
_entity_poly.type
_entity_poly.pdbx_seq_one_letter_code
_entity_poly.pdbx_strand_id
1 'polypeptide(L)'
;MSKTITPPTCEELSERDGCMSVSREADTSWRHGAYITQVFHRAADDTYWRALYCLSTDGETNGLREGDAEITQVRPVEKTVIDYVPVATPSA
;
A
#
# COMPACT_ATOMS: atom_id res chain seq x y z
N MET A 1 11.04 21.59 19.44
CA MET A 1 11.76 20.31 19.29
C MET A 1 11.14 19.58 18.12
N SER A 2 11.90 19.33 17.05
CA SER A 2 11.40 18.52 15.93
C SER A 2 11.32 17.07 16.40
N LYS A 3 10.11 16.50 16.43
CA LYS A 3 9.92 15.07 16.73
C LYS A 3 10.59 14.30 15.59
N THR A 4 11.67 13.56 15.88
CA THR A 4 12.27 12.66 14.90
C THR A 4 11.23 11.60 14.54
N ILE A 5 10.83 11.57 13.28
CA ILE A 5 9.87 10.57 12.80
C ILE A 5 10.68 9.35 12.36
N THR A 6 10.57 8.27 13.14
CA THR A 6 11.18 6.98 12.81
C THR A 6 10.25 6.18 11.90
N PRO A 7 10.75 5.57 10.81
CA PRO A 7 9.97 4.63 10.03
C PRO A 7 9.41 3.49 10.88
N PRO A 8 8.17 3.04 10.64
CA PRO A 8 7.67 1.82 11.26
C PRO A 8 8.45 0.61 10.73
N THR A 9 8.48 -0.46 11.51
CA THR A 9 9.02 -1.75 11.09
C THR A 9 8.02 -2.52 10.23
N CYS A 10 8.51 -3.50 9.49
CA CYS A 10 7.66 -4.44 8.76
C CYS A 10 6.68 -5.19 9.67
N GLU A 11 7.11 -5.53 10.89
CA GLU A 11 6.29 -6.18 11.92
C GLU A 11 5.13 -5.27 12.37
N GLU A 12 5.41 -4.02 12.72
CA GLU A 12 4.39 -3.02 13.09
C GLU A 12 3.34 -2.85 11.97
N LEU A 13 3.78 -2.83 10.70
CA LEU A 13 2.88 -2.74 9.56
C LEU A 13 2.09 -4.03 9.29
N SER A 14 2.74 -5.20 9.40
CA SER A 14 2.14 -6.52 9.15
C SER A 14 1.06 -6.85 10.18
N GLU A 15 1.34 -6.58 11.46
CA GLU A 15 0.41 -6.79 12.58
C GLU A 15 -0.61 -5.66 12.72
N ARG A 16 -0.43 -4.57 11.98
CA ARG A 16 -1.24 -3.34 12.05
C ARG A 16 -1.20 -2.69 13.43
N ASP A 17 -0.05 -2.74 14.11
CA ASP A 17 0.14 -2.09 15.40
C ASP A 17 0.15 -0.57 15.24
N GLY A 18 -0.94 0.06 15.65
CA GLY A 18 -1.15 1.51 15.50
C GLY A 18 -1.19 2.01 14.05
N CYS A 19 -1.22 1.11 13.06
CA CYS A 19 -1.14 1.42 11.63
C CYS A 19 -2.38 0.90 10.87
N MET A 20 -3.04 1.78 10.12
CA MET A 20 -4.21 1.44 9.32
C MET A 20 -3.86 1.44 7.83
N SER A 21 -4.18 0.38 7.11
CA SER A 21 -4.06 0.36 5.65
C SER A 21 -5.07 1.31 5.01
N VAL A 22 -4.60 2.27 4.21
CA VAL A 22 -5.44 3.29 3.54
C VAL A 22 -5.46 3.16 2.01
N SER A 23 -4.45 2.54 1.42
CA SER A 23 -4.41 2.23 -0.01
C SER A 23 -3.65 0.93 -0.24
N ARG A 24 -4.06 0.17 -1.25
CA ARG A 24 -3.37 -1.05 -1.66
C ARG A 24 -3.55 -1.25 -3.16
N GLU A 25 -2.44 -1.37 -3.86
CA GLU A 25 -2.36 -1.66 -5.29
C GLU A 25 -1.54 -2.93 -5.49
N ALA A 26 -1.90 -3.70 -6.51
CA ALA A 26 -1.21 -4.93 -6.88
C ALA A 26 -0.84 -4.87 -8.35
N ASP A 27 0.44 -5.08 -8.64
CA ASP A 27 0.96 -5.33 -9.97
C ASP A 27 1.26 -6.82 -10.13
N THR A 28 0.48 -7.50 -10.97
CA THR A 28 0.57 -8.94 -11.23
C THR A 28 1.63 -9.29 -12.27
N SER A 29 2.57 -8.40 -12.57
CA SER A 29 3.69 -8.65 -13.49
C SER A 29 4.72 -9.64 -12.92
N TRP A 30 4.71 -9.91 -11.60
CA TRP A 30 5.56 -10.93 -11.00
C TRP A 30 5.02 -12.34 -11.27
N ARG A 31 5.80 -13.20 -11.92
CA ARG A 31 5.37 -14.55 -12.32
C ARG A 31 4.84 -15.45 -11.18
N HIS A 32 5.24 -15.18 -9.94
CA HIS A 32 4.92 -15.99 -8.76
C HIS A 32 3.86 -15.35 -7.87
N GLY A 33 3.31 -14.19 -8.27
CA GLY A 33 2.30 -13.48 -7.49
C GLY A 33 2.12 -12.03 -7.93
N ALA A 34 2.27 -11.10 -6.99
CA ALA A 34 2.21 -9.68 -7.28
C ALA A 34 3.27 -8.87 -6.52
N TYR A 35 3.67 -7.75 -7.12
CA TYR A 35 4.27 -6.64 -6.39
C TYR A 35 3.14 -5.85 -5.74
N ILE A 36 3.17 -5.74 -4.41
CA ILE A 36 2.19 -4.99 -3.64
C ILE A 36 2.78 -3.65 -3.25
N THR A 37 2.04 -2.58 -3.58
CA THR A 37 2.24 -1.26 -3.00
C THR A 37 1.11 -1.01 -2.00
N GLN A 38 1.43 -0.92 -0.72
CA GLN A 38 0.44 -0.67 0.33
C GLN A 38 0.82 0.57 1.12
N VAL A 39 -0.15 1.45 1.38
CA VAL A 39 0.03 2.65 2.18
C VAL A 39 -0.69 2.49 3.52
N PHE A 40 0.03 2.78 4.59
CA PHE A 40 -0.46 2.76 5.96
C PHE A 40 -0.48 4.17 6.55
N HIS A 41 -1.49 4.48 7.34
CA HIS A 41 -1.56 5.67 8.19
C HIS A 41 -1.25 5.27 9.63
N ARG A 42 -0.26 5.93 10.25
CA ARG A 42 0.09 5.75 11.66
C ARG A 42 -0.51 6.88 12.48
N ALA A 43 -1.52 6.55 13.28
CA ALA A 43 -2.30 7.54 14.03
C ALA A 43 -1.48 8.28 15.12
N ALA A 44 -0.45 7.63 15.67
CA ALA A 44 0.35 8.16 16.77
C ALA A 44 1.14 9.45 16.43
N ASP A 45 1.41 9.67 15.14
CA ASP A 45 2.13 10.85 14.66
C ASP A 45 1.59 11.43 13.34
N ASP A 46 0.40 10.98 12.92
CA ASP A 46 -0.28 11.40 11.69
C ASP A 46 0.61 11.29 10.44
N THR A 47 1.36 10.18 10.34
CA THR A 47 2.26 9.93 9.22
C THR A 47 1.74 8.83 8.30
N TYR A 48 2.17 8.88 7.04
CA TYR A 48 1.83 7.87 6.04
C TYR A 48 3.08 7.17 5.56
N TRP A 49 3.00 5.85 5.43
CA TRP A 49 4.12 4.97 5.08
C TRP A 49 3.72 4.03 3.96
N ARG A 50 4.49 4.02 2.89
CA ARG A 50 4.37 3.07 1.78
C ARG A 50 5.27 1.88 2.06
N ALA A 51 4.71 0.68 2.00
CA ALA A 51 5.45 -0.58 1.93
C ALA A 51 5.36 -1.14 0.50
N LEU A 52 6.51 -1.45 -0.09
CA LEU A 52 6.62 -2.17 -1.36
C LEU A 52 7.18 -3.58 -1.09
N TYR A 53 6.45 -4.62 -1.49
CA TYR A 53 6.84 -6.00 -1.21
C TYR A 53 6.24 -7.00 -2.19
N CYS A 54 6.84 -8.18 -2.29
CA CYS A 54 6.30 -9.30 -3.07
C CYS A 54 5.31 -10.12 -2.25
N LEU A 55 4.20 -10.54 -2.87
CA LEU A 55 3.21 -11.44 -2.28
C LEU A 55 2.90 -12.59 -3.25
N SER A 56 3.24 -13.81 -2.88
CA SER A 56 3.00 -15.01 -3.69
C SER A 56 1.52 -15.43 -3.66
N THR A 57 1.05 -16.10 -4.70
CA THR A 57 -0.33 -16.63 -4.75
C THR A 57 -0.56 -17.86 -3.89
N ASP A 58 0.47 -18.66 -3.64
CA ASP A 58 0.42 -19.89 -2.82
C ASP A 58 0.67 -19.64 -1.32
N GLY A 59 1.06 -18.41 -0.98
CA GLY A 59 1.34 -17.99 0.40
C GLY A 59 2.75 -18.29 0.89
N GLU A 60 3.65 -18.77 0.03
CA GLU A 60 5.04 -19.05 0.40
C GLU A 60 5.86 -17.77 0.67
N THR A 61 5.56 -16.68 -0.04
CA THR A 61 6.22 -15.38 0.09
C THR A 61 5.23 -14.30 0.50
N ASN A 62 5.54 -13.61 1.59
CA ASN A 62 4.94 -12.34 1.97
C ASN A 62 6.03 -11.42 2.53
N GLY A 63 6.62 -10.60 1.64
CA GLY A 63 7.76 -9.75 1.97
C GLY A 63 7.48 -8.75 3.10
N LEU A 64 6.22 -8.34 3.32
CA LEU A 64 5.87 -7.50 4.47
C LEU A 64 5.98 -8.27 5.79
N ARG A 65 5.47 -9.50 5.83
CA ARG A 65 5.57 -10.36 7.02
C ARG A 65 7.01 -10.82 7.27
N GLU A 66 7.78 -10.99 6.21
CA GLU A 66 9.16 -11.50 6.25
C GLU A 66 10.21 -10.43 6.58
N GLY A 67 9.82 -9.15 6.57
CA GLY A 67 10.75 -8.05 6.89
C GLY A 67 11.45 -7.45 5.68
N ASP A 68 11.15 -7.92 4.47
CA ASP A 68 11.82 -7.56 3.22
C ASP A 68 11.17 -6.37 2.47
N ALA A 69 10.13 -5.76 3.05
CA ALA A 69 9.46 -4.63 2.42
C ALA A 69 10.33 -3.37 2.41
N GLU A 70 10.33 -2.66 1.28
CA GLU A 70 10.87 -1.30 1.23
C GLU A 70 9.85 -0.33 1.86
N ILE A 71 10.22 0.31 2.96
CA ILE A 71 9.37 1.25 3.69
C ILE A 71 9.82 2.69 3.42
N THR A 72 8.92 3.52 2.89
CA THR A 72 9.19 4.94 2.61
C THR A 72 8.07 5.81 3.16
N GLN A 73 8.40 6.97 3.76
CA GLN A 73 7.39 7.94 4.15
C GLN A 73 6.76 8.58 2.92
N VAL A 74 5.44 8.78 2.95
CA VAL A 74 4.68 9.43 1.88
C VAL A 74 3.72 10.46 2.47
N ARG A 75 3.06 11.25 1.60
CA ARG A 75 1.98 12.16 1.97
C ARG A 75 0.81 11.99 1.01
N PRO A 76 -0.45 12.13 1.48
CA PRO A 76 -1.60 12.10 0.58
C PRO A 76 -1.53 13.27 -0.40
N VAL A 77 -1.96 13.02 -1.63
CA VAL A 77 -2.14 14.03 -2.67
C VAL A 77 -3.50 13.83 -3.32
N GLU A 78 -4.27 14.91 -3.42
CA GLU A 78 -5.56 14.90 -4.12
C GLU A 78 -5.31 14.98 -5.63
N LYS A 79 -6.04 14.16 -6.40
CA LYS A 79 -5.98 14.16 -7.86
C LYS A 79 -7.39 14.12 -8.46
N THR A 80 -7.58 14.80 -9.58
CA THR A 80 -8.81 14.68 -10.40
C THR A 80 -8.62 13.56 -11.42
N VAL A 81 -9.61 12.68 -11.55
CA VAL A 81 -9.61 11.56 -12.52
C VAL A 81 -10.83 11.72 -13.43
N ILE A 82 -10.65 11.58 -14.74
CA ILE A 82 -11.72 11.56 -15.74
C ILE A 82 -11.85 10.12 -16.25
N ASP A 83 -12.95 9.47 -15.92
CA ASP A 83 -13.31 8.15 -16.45
C ASP A 83 -14.28 8.31 -17.64
N TYR A 84 -14.01 7.58 -18.72
CA TYR A 84 -14.86 7.55 -19.91
C TYR A 84 -15.71 6.28 -19.88
N VAL A 85 -17.03 6.45 -19.98
CA VAL A 85 -17.99 5.33 -20.03
C VAL A 85 -18.73 5.29 -21.36
N PRO A 86 -19.17 4.11 -21.84
CA PRO A 86 -19.97 4.01 -23.05
C PRO A 86 -21.27 4.82 -22.95
N VAL A 87 -21.67 5.49 -24.03
CA VAL A 87 -23.01 6.07 -24.16
C VAL A 87 -23.97 4.94 -24.49
N ALA A 88 -25.03 4.75 -23.70
CA ALA A 88 -26.05 3.75 -23.98
C ALA A 88 -26.70 4.04 -25.34
N THR A 89 -26.63 3.08 -26.27
CA THR A 89 -27.35 3.16 -27.54
C THR A 89 -28.83 2.89 -27.28
N PRO A 90 -29.77 3.76 -27.70
CA PRO A 90 -31.19 3.47 -27.56
C PRO A 90 -31.54 2.19 -28.34
N SER A 91 -32.29 1.28 -27.70
CA SER A 91 -32.85 0.11 -28.38
C SER A 91 -33.86 0.55 -29.44
N ALA A 92 -33.70 0.03 -30.66
CA ALA A 92 -34.59 0.25 -31.80
C ALA A 92 -35.96 -0.42 -31.61
#